data_AF-A0A0K0N7M5-F1
#
_entry.id   AF-A0A0K0N7M5-F1
#
_cell.length_a   1.000
_cell.length_b   1.000
_cell.length_c   1.000
_cell.angle_alpha   90.00
_cell.angle_beta   90.00
_cell.angle_gamma   90.00
#
_symmetry.space_group_name_H-M   'P 1'
#
loop_
_entity.id
_entity.type
_entity.pdbx_description
1 polymer ?
#
loop_
_entity_poly.entity_id
_entity_poly.type
_entity_poly.pdbx_seq_one_letter_code
_entity_poly.pdbx_strand_id
1 'polypeptide(L)' 'MGNALPLSAVYMPLGTAIHNIEITLGKGGQLARAAGAVAKLIAKEGKSATLRLPSG' A
#
# COMPACT_ATOMS: atom_id res chain seq x y z
N MET A 1 -3.99 -5.84 -12.91
CA MET A 1 -3.33 -5.10 -11.81
C MET A 1 -3.29 -3.64 -12.22
N GLY A 2 -3.51 -2.68 -11.30
CA GLY A 2 -3.44 -1.24 -11.64
C GLY A 2 -4.54 -0.35 -11.06
N ASN A 3 -5.48 -0.88 -10.26
CA ASN A 3 -6.48 -0.05 -9.61
C ASN A 3 -5.87 0.68 -8.40
N ALA A 4 -6.17 1.97 -8.26
CA ALA A 4 -5.83 2.76 -7.08
C ALA A 4 -7.05 2.82 -6.15
N LEU A 5 -6.87 2.39 -4.90
CA LEU A 5 -7.92 2.33 -3.89
C LEU A 5 -7.33 2.75 -2.53
N PRO A 6 -8.14 3.32 -1.61
CA PRO A 6 -7.70 3.60 -0.24
C PRO A 6 -7.26 2.32 0.47
N LEU A 7 -6.26 2.43 1.37
CA LEU A 7 -5.80 1.26 2.14
C LEU A 7 -6.88 0.67 3.06
N SER A 8 -7.86 1.51 3.44
CA SER A 8 -9.04 1.12 4.21
C SER A 8 -10.10 0.37 3.40
N ALA A 9 -9.95 0.25 2.07
CA ALA A 9 -10.96 -0.39 1.23
C ALA A 9 -11.27 -1.81 1.73
N VAL A 10 -12.55 -2.07 1.95
CA VAL A 10 -13.07 -3.34 2.50
C VAL A 10 -12.62 -4.53 1.65
N TYR A 11 -12.56 -4.35 0.33
CA TYR A 11 -12.25 -5.41 -0.64
C TYR A 11 -10.76 -5.70 -0.81
N MET A 12 -9.85 -4.95 -0.16
CA MET A 12 -8.41 -5.20 -0.31
C MET A 12 -7.93 -6.22 0.73
N PRO A 13 -7.62 -7.47 0.37
CA PRO A 13 -7.23 -8.49 1.34
C PRO A 13 -5.83 -8.24 1.91
N LEU A 14 -5.55 -8.82 3.07
CA LEU A 14 -4.19 -8.92 3.59
C LEU A 14 -3.34 -9.76 2.62
N GLY A 15 -2.05 -9.46 2.54
CA GLY A 15 -1.12 -10.09 1.61
C GLY A 15 -1.16 -9.53 0.18
N THR A 16 -2.02 -8.56 -0.11
CA THR A 16 -2.07 -7.90 -1.42
C THR A 16 -0.74 -7.22 -1.75
N ALA A 17 -0.30 -7.40 -2.99
CA ALA A 17 0.81 -6.68 -3.59
C ALA A 17 0.37 -5.27 -4.01
N ILE A 18 1.00 -4.24 -3.44
CA ILE A 18 0.65 -2.84 -3.63
C ILE A 18 1.89 -2.07 -4.10
N HIS A 19 1.68 -1.11 -4.99
CA HIS A 19 2.71 -0.18 -5.47
C HIS A 19 2.15 1.26 -5.39
N ASN A 20 3.03 2.25 -5.57
CA ASN A 20 2.67 3.67 -5.58
C ASN A 20 1.90 4.14 -4.33
N ILE A 21 2.45 3.85 -3.15
CA ILE A 21 1.79 4.10 -1.85
C ILE A 21 2.01 5.53 -1.38
N GLU A 22 0.92 6.17 -0.96
CA GLU A 22 0.90 7.48 -0.33
C GLU A 22 1.15 7.39 1.19
N ILE A 23 2.03 8.24 1.73
CA ILE A 23 2.34 8.32 3.17
C ILE A 23 1.40 9.30 3.88
N THR A 24 1.10 10.42 3.20
CA THR A 24 0.24 11.49 3.71
C THR A 24 -0.82 11.75 2.67
N LEU A 25 -2.09 11.70 3.08
CA LEU A 25 -3.24 11.90 2.21
C LEU A 25 -3.10 13.19 1.38
N GLY A 26 -3.28 13.07 0.06
CA GLY A 26 -3.19 14.16 -0.91
C GLY A 26 -1.78 14.53 -1.37
N LYS A 27 -0.71 13.91 -0.85
CA LYS A 27 0.67 14.15 -1.31
C LYS A 27 1.13 13.22 -2.44
N GLY A 28 0.24 12.34 -2.91
CA GLY A 28 0.53 11.37 -3.95
C GLY A 28 1.40 10.21 -3.47
N GLY A 29 1.53 9.20 -4.34
CA GLY A 29 2.34 8.02 -4.07
C GLY A 29 3.83 8.37 -3.97
N GLN A 30 4.46 7.94 -2.89
CA GLN A 30 5.88 8.20 -2.58
C GLN A 30 6.67 6.91 -2.45
N LEU A 31 6.06 5.83 -1.95
CA LEU A 31 6.68 4.53 -1.71
C LEU A 31 6.35 3.52 -2.80
N ALA A 32 7.21 2.50 -2.96
CA ALA A 32 7.06 1.43 -3.95
C ALA A 32 6.79 1.96 -5.38
N ARG A 33 7.63 2.91 -5.84
CA ARG A 33 7.54 3.55 -7.17
C ARG A 33 8.55 3.03 -8.19
N ALA A 34 9.66 2.47 -7.74
CA ALA A 34 10.69 1.95 -8.63
C ALA A 34 10.18 0.71 -9.38
N ALA A 35 10.80 0.41 -10.53
CA ALA A 35 10.48 -0.79 -11.30
C ALA A 35 10.64 -2.05 -10.43
N GLY A 36 9.61 -2.89 -10.38
CA GLY A 36 9.58 -4.10 -9.55
C GLY A 36 9.41 -3.86 -8.04
N ALA A 37 9.34 -2.61 -7.57
CA ALA A 37 9.14 -2.32 -6.16
C ALA A 37 7.69 -2.61 -5.77
N VAL A 38 7.52 -3.55 -4.84
CA VAL A 38 6.22 -3.97 -4.32
C VAL A 38 6.24 -3.96 -2.81
N ALA A 39 5.20 -3.41 -2.21
CA ALA A 39 4.93 -3.54 -0.80
C ALA A 39 3.79 -4.53 -0.57
N LYS A 40 3.78 -5.18 0.58
CA LYS A 40 2.75 -6.16 0.95
C LYS A 40 1.96 -5.68 2.13
N LEU A 41 0.63 -5.74 2.06
CA LEU A 41 -0.20 -5.41 3.20
C LEU A 41 -0.14 -6.53 4.26
N ILE A 42 0.35 -6.23 5.46
CA ILE A 42 0.48 -7.22 6.54
C ILE A 42 -0.73 -7.15 7.48
N ALA A 43 -1.12 -5.94 7.89
CA ALA A 43 -2.21 -5.74 8.84
C ALA A 43 -3.01 -4.48 8.51
N LYS A 44 -4.27 -4.48 8.96
CA LYS A 44 -5.17 -3.33 8.95
C LYS A 44 -5.74 -3.19 10.35
N GLU A 45 -5.49 -2.07 11.00
CA GLU A 45 -5.93 -1.81 12.37
C GLU A 45 -6.59 -0.44 12.46
N GLY A 46 -7.92 -0.43 12.57
CA GLY A 46 -8.70 0.81 12.62
C GLY A 46 -8.44 1.71 11.42
N LYS A 47 -7.79 2.85 11.66
CA LYS A 47 -7.46 3.86 10.63
C LYS A 47 -6.05 3.68 10.03
N SER A 48 -5.26 2.74 10.54
CA SER A 48 -3.87 2.53 10.13
C SER A 48 -3.71 1.20 9.41
N ALA A 49 -2.72 1.13 8.52
CA ALA A 49 -2.36 -0.08 7.80
C ALA A 49 -0.86 -0.31 7.90
N THR A 50 -0.48 -1.55 8.22
CA THR A 50 0.93 -1.95 8.32
C THR A 50 1.34 -2.63 7.02
N LEU A 51 2.36 -2.08 6.37
CA LEU A 51 2.86 -2.52 5.08
C LEU A 51 4.30 -3.03 5.24
N ARG A 52 4.61 -4.17 4.61
CA ARG A 52 5.99 -4.58 4.38
C ARG A 52 6.52 -3.85 3.16
N LEU A 53 7.51 -3.00 3.34
CA LEU A 53 8.15 -2.30 2.23
C LEU A 53 9.15 -3.22 1.51
N PRO A 54 9.46 -2.95 0.23
CA PRO A 54 10.44 -3.71 -0.53
C PRO A 54 11.87 -3.63 0.04
N SER A 55 12.14 -2.67 0.92
CA SER A 55 13.41 -2.51 1.64
C SER A 55 13.49 -3.33 2.93
N GLY A 56 12.42 -4.05 3.31
CA GLY A 56 12.30 -4.73 4.60
C GLY A 56 12.89 -6.13 4.62
#